data_AF-A0A0C3P939-F1
#
_entry.id   AF-A0A0C3P939-F1
#
_cell.length_a   1.000
_cell.length_b   1.000
_cell.length_c   1.000
_cell.angle_alpha   90.00
_cell.angle_beta   90.00
_cell.angle_gamma   90.00
#
_symmetry.space_group_name_H-M   'P 1'
#
loop_
_entity.id
_entity.type
_entity.pdbx_description
1 polymer ?
#
loop_
_entity_poly.entity_id
_entity_poly.type
_entity_poly.pdbx_seq_one_letter_code
_entity_poly.pdbx_strand_id
1 'polypeptide(L)'
;MLSVLRNDWLPLACLPQTYNLAKYSGAILCPHGMHCLHDVVHVWMCLSCHKLLMVRTPLQPKDAMANFQYYMHVELPQEVQDSIGSASSLELMLVAACCATVITHHYQTKSI
;
A
#
# COMPACT_ATOMS: atom_id res chain seq x y z
N MET A 1 0.47 3.05 -16.49
CA MET A 1 0.89 3.74 -15.25
C MET A 1 0.21 3.13 -14.03
N LEU A 2 -1.12 3.19 -13.88
CA LEU A 2 -1.82 2.64 -12.70
C LEU A 2 -1.70 1.11 -12.54
N SER A 3 -1.51 0.37 -13.64
CA SER A 3 -1.38 -1.10 -13.60
C SER A 3 -0.21 -1.60 -12.76
N VAL A 4 0.89 -0.85 -12.63
CA VAL A 4 2.05 -1.24 -11.80
C VAL A 4 1.84 -0.97 -10.30
N LEU A 5 0.70 -0.37 -9.96
CA LEU A 5 0.29 -0.05 -8.59
C LEU A 5 -0.82 -0.98 -8.09
N ARG A 6 -1.09 -2.07 -8.81
CA ARG A 6 -2.06 -3.09 -8.41
C ARG A 6 -1.39 -4.13 -7.53
N ASN A 7 -2.19 -4.75 -6.67
CA ASN A 7 -1.78 -5.94 -5.93
C ASN A 7 -2.94 -6.95 -5.95
N ASP A 8 -2.93 -7.81 -6.97
CA ASP A 8 -4.00 -8.79 -7.20
C ASP A 8 -3.93 -9.99 -6.22
N TRP A 9 -2.92 -10.04 -5.33
CA TRP A 9 -2.76 -11.09 -4.33
C TRP A 9 -3.40 -10.75 -2.98
N LEU A 10 -3.87 -9.52 -2.78
CA LEU A 10 -4.55 -9.15 -1.55
C LEU A 10 -5.91 -9.83 -1.44
N PRO A 11 -6.25 -10.41 -0.27
CA PRO A 11 -7.61 -10.86 -0.01
C PRO A 11 -8.60 -9.71 -0.20
N LEU A 12 -9.80 -10.02 -0.71
CA LEU A 12 -10.85 -9.01 -0.94
C LEU A 12 -11.19 -8.21 0.33
N ALA A 13 -11.15 -8.86 1.50
CA ALA A 13 -11.39 -8.21 2.78
C ALA A 13 -10.33 -7.17 3.17
N CYS A 14 -9.14 -7.24 2.56
CA CYS A 14 -8.03 -6.32 2.77
C CYS A 14 -7.93 -5.25 1.68
N LEU A 15 -8.90 -5.16 0.77
CA LEU A 15 -8.93 -4.11 -0.24
C LEU A 15 -9.44 -2.79 0.36
N PRO A 16 -8.94 -1.64 -0.11
CA PRO A 16 -9.45 -0.34 0.34
C PRO A 16 -10.96 -0.21 0.11
N GLN A 17 -11.69 0.10 1.16
CA GLN A 17 -13.14 0.36 1.07
C GLN A 17 -13.46 1.86 0.92
N THR A 18 -12.49 2.73 1.22
CA THR A 18 -12.69 4.17 1.27
C THR A 18 -12.70 4.87 -0.08
N TYR A 19 -12.41 4.15 -1.17
CA TYR A 19 -12.28 4.79 -2.48
C TYR A 19 -12.65 3.85 -3.63
N ASN A 20 -12.95 4.45 -4.79
CA ASN A 20 -13.47 3.71 -5.94
C ASN A 20 -12.36 2.95 -6.68
N LEU A 21 -11.98 1.77 -6.17
CA LEU A 21 -10.95 0.90 -6.76
C LEU A 21 -11.16 0.61 -8.25
N ALA A 22 -12.41 0.37 -8.67
CA ALA A 22 -12.73 0.08 -10.05
C ALA A 22 -12.34 1.25 -10.97
N LYS A 23 -12.58 2.49 -10.54
CA LYS A 23 -12.22 3.70 -11.28
C LYS A 23 -10.70 3.91 -11.41
N TYR A 24 -9.92 3.44 -10.44
CA TYR A 24 -8.45 3.45 -10.51
C TYR A 24 -7.88 2.16 -11.11
N SER A 25 -8.68 1.38 -11.83
CA SER A 25 -8.25 0.14 -12.49
C SER A 25 -7.59 -0.86 -11.54
N GLY A 26 -8.04 -0.90 -10.28
CA GLY A 26 -7.50 -1.76 -9.22
C GLY A 26 -6.21 -1.26 -8.57
N ALA A 27 -5.73 -0.06 -8.91
CA ALA A 27 -4.56 0.51 -8.27
C ALA A 27 -4.83 0.78 -6.79
N ILE A 28 -3.89 0.34 -5.94
CA ILE A 28 -3.92 0.62 -4.51
C ILE A 28 -3.22 1.95 -4.30
N LEU A 29 -3.89 2.98 -3.78
CA LEU A 29 -3.32 4.32 -3.61
C LEU A 29 -3.41 4.74 -2.16
N CYS A 30 -2.46 5.55 -1.70
CA CYS A 30 -2.52 6.13 -0.35
C CYS A 30 -3.58 7.24 -0.31
N PRO A 31 -4.67 7.11 0.47
CA PRO A 31 -5.74 8.10 0.53
C PRO A 31 -5.27 9.50 0.95
N HIS A 32 -4.24 9.57 1.81
CA HIS A 32 -3.65 10.84 2.26
C HIS A 32 -2.96 11.62 1.14
N GLY A 33 -2.53 10.94 0.07
CA GLY A 33 -1.97 11.57 -1.13
C GLY A 33 -3.05 11.98 -2.13
N MET A 34 -4.34 11.79 -1.85
CA MET A 34 -5.42 12.02 -2.81
C MET A 34 -6.29 13.20 -2.38
N HIS A 35 -6.61 14.07 -3.33
CA HIS A 35 -7.57 15.15 -3.09
C HIS A 35 -9.04 14.65 -3.12
N CYS A 36 -9.32 13.62 -3.92
CA CYS A 36 -10.62 12.95 -3.97
C CYS A 36 -10.40 11.45 -4.13
N LEU A 37 -11.17 10.67 -3.37
CA LEU A 37 -11.15 9.21 -3.36
C LEU A 37 -12.08 8.59 -4.42
N HIS A 38 -12.96 9.39 -5.01
CA HIS A 38 -14.04 8.88 -5.88
C HIS A 38 -13.87 9.33 -7.33
N ASP A 39 -12.95 10.25 -7.59
CA ASP A 39 -12.68 10.83 -8.90
C ASP A 39 -11.21 10.77 -9.25
N VAL A 40 -10.93 10.50 -10.53
CA VAL A 40 -9.55 10.56 -11.05
C VAL A 40 -9.15 12.03 -11.09
N VAL A 41 -8.60 12.49 -9.98
CA VAL A 41 -8.11 13.84 -9.76
C VAL A 41 -6.62 13.82 -9.49
N HIS A 42 -6.07 14.99 -9.16
CA HIS A 42 -4.66 15.12 -8.78
C HIS A 42 -4.34 14.26 -7.55
N VAL A 43 -3.39 13.35 -7.74
CA VAL A 43 -2.72 12.60 -6.69
C VAL A 43 -1.40 13.29 -6.39
N TRP A 44 -1.21 13.67 -5.13
CA TRP A 44 0.02 14.26 -4.63
C TRP A 44 1.03 13.13 -4.45
N MET A 45 2.05 13.15 -5.29
CA MET A 45 3.13 12.18 -5.26
C MET A 45 4.45 12.89 -5.03
N CYS A 46 5.35 12.27 -4.28
CA CYS A 46 6.71 12.78 -4.20
C CYS A 46 7.42 12.64 -5.56
N LEU A 47 8.44 13.47 -5.76
CA LEU A 47 9.13 13.57 -7.05
C LEU A 47 9.81 12.27 -7.47
N SER A 48 10.36 11.50 -6.53
CA SER A 48 10.99 10.20 -6.83
C SER A 48 9.98 9.21 -7.42
N CYS A 49 8.80 9.16 -6.83
CA CYS A 49 7.73 8.26 -7.24
C CYS A 49 7.11 8.65 -8.56
N HIS A 50 6.87 9.95 -8.74
CA HIS A 50 6.39 10.48 -10.01
C HIS A 50 7.37 10.17 -11.15
N LYS A 51 8.67 10.36 -10.96
CA LYS A 51 9.69 10.03 -11.96
C LYS A 51 9.66 8.56 -12.38
N LEU A 52 9.51 7.63 -11.44
CA LEU A 52 9.46 6.19 -11.72
C LEU A 52 8.18 5.78 -12.48
N LEU A 53 7.08 6.52 -12.31
CA LEU A 53 5.86 6.28 -13.07
C LEU A 53 5.87 6.87 -14.48
N MET A 54 6.65 7.92 -14.70
CA MET A 54 6.68 8.67 -15.97
C MET A 54 7.74 8.19 -16.97
N VAL A 55 8.57 7.21 -16.62
CA VAL A 55 9.49 6.58 -17.60
C VAL A 55 8.71 5.82 -18.67
N ARG A 56 9.33 5.63 -19.85
CA ARG A 56 8.71 4.98 -21.02
C ARG A 56 8.04 3.64 -20.68
N THR A 57 8.68 2.87 -19.81
CA THR A 57 8.10 1.69 -19.19
C THR A 57 7.92 1.99 -17.71
N PRO A 58 6.68 2.24 -17.22
CA PRO A 58 6.43 2.60 -15.83
C PRO A 58 7.01 1.55 -14.88
N LEU A 59 7.69 2.03 -13.83
CA LEU A 59 8.25 1.20 -12.78
C LEU A 59 7.50 1.43 -11.48
N GLN A 60 7.32 0.37 -10.70
CA GLN A 60 6.75 0.49 -9.37
C GLN A 60 7.70 1.33 -8.50
N PRO A 61 7.24 2.45 -7.92
CA PRO A 61 8.09 3.23 -7.04
C PRO A 61 8.37 2.49 -5.74
N LYS A 62 9.65 2.44 -5.34
CA LYS A 62 10.05 1.81 -4.08
C LYS A 62 9.40 2.47 -2.85
N ASP A 63 9.20 3.79 -2.92
CA ASP A 63 8.75 4.60 -1.80
C ASP A 63 7.27 5.04 -1.90
N ALA A 64 6.63 4.96 -3.07
CA ALA A 64 5.24 5.45 -3.23
C ALA A 64 4.26 4.54 -2.53
N MET A 65 4.62 3.27 -2.54
CA MET A 65 3.82 2.14 -2.12
C MET A 65 4.82 1.04 -1.92
N ALA A 66 5.33 0.92 -0.70
CA ALA A 66 6.18 -0.20 -0.41
C ALA A 66 5.39 -1.50 -0.70
N ASN A 67 5.98 -2.34 -1.54
CA ASN A 67 5.53 -3.66 -1.97
C ASN A 67 4.58 -4.35 -0.98
N PHE A 68 3.29 -4.49 -1.30
CA PHE A 68 2.32 -5.24 -0.47
C PHE A 68 1.96 -4.60 0.87
N GLN A 69 2.50 -3.43 1.19
CA GLN A 69 2.31 -2.74 2.45
C GLN A 69 1.03 -1.91 2.41
N TYR A 70 -0.04 -2.52 2.89
CA TYR A 70 -1.34 -1.87 2.99
C TYR A 70 -1.30 -0.78 4.07
N TYR A 71 -1.48 0.48 3.66
CA TYR A 71 -1.43 1.67 4.53
C TYR A 71 -2.61 1.82 5.48
N MET A 72 -3.56 0.90 5.43
CA MET A 72 -4.82 1.01 6.14
C MET A 72 -4.73 0.28 7.47
N HIS A 73 -3.79 0.68 8.32
CA HIS A 73 -3.79 0.28 9.73
C HIS A 73 -5.20 0.45 10.32
N VAL A 74 -5.83 1.60 10.04
CA VAL A 74 -7.18 1.93 10.50
C VAL A 74 -8.29 1.01 10.00
N GLU A 75 -8.04 0.22 8.95
CA GLU A 75 -9.03 -0.72 8.40
C GLU A 75 -8.63 -2.19 8.57
N LEU A 76 -7.55 -2.43 9.32
CA LEU A 76 -7.32 -3.74 9.90
C LEU A 76 -8.39 -4.00 10.98
N PRO A 77 -8.76 -5.26 11.24
CA PRO A 77 -9.58 -5.59 12.40
C PRO A 77 -8.98 -4.99 13.69
N GLN A 78 -9.84 -4.55 14.61
CA GLN A 78 -9.39 -3.86 15.83
C GLN A 78 -8.34 -4.67 16.61
N GLU A 79 -8.52 -5.98 16.71
CA GLU A 79 -7.57 -6.89 17.37
C GLU A 79 -6.18 -6.86 16.72
N VAL A 80 -6.11 -6.72 15.40
CA VAL A 80 -4.85 -6.62 14.65
C VAL A 80 -4.21 -5.25 14.88
N GLN A 81 -5.01 -4.18 14.94
CA GLN A 81 -4.53 -2.84 15.27
C GLN A 81 -3.94 -2.80 16.68
N ASP A 82 -4.64 -3.36 17.66
CA ASP A 82 -4.21 -3.42 19.06
C ASP A 82 -2.94 -4.26 19.22
N SER A 83 -2.85 -5.37 18.48
CA SER A 83 -1.66 -6.22 18.42
C SER A 83 -0.46 -5.48 17.83
N ILE A 84 -0.66 -4.69 16.76
CA ILE A 84 0.40 -3.87 16.17
C ILE A 84 0.83 -2.75 17.13
N GLY A 85 -0.13 -2.09 17.78
CA GLY A 85 0.14 -1.00 18.74
C GLY A 85 0.84 -1.44 20.01
N SER A 86 0.67 -2.71 20.41
CA SER A 86 1.33 -3.30 21.59
C SER A 86 2.63 -4.05 21.29
N ALA A 87 2.88 -4.41 20.03
CA ALA A 87 4.09 -5.11 19.62
C ALA A 87 5.34 -4.21 19.72
N SER A 88 6.46 -4.80 20.13
CA SER A 88 7.76 -4.12 20.14
C SER A 88 8.25 -3.88 18.71
N SER A 89 9.11 -2.86 18.55
CA SER A 89 9.75 -2.60 17.25
C SER A 89 10.51 -3.82 16.72
N LEU A 90 11.04 -4.68 17.59
CA LEU A 90 11.70 -5.93 17.22
C LEU A 90 10.73 -6.95 16.62
N GLU A 91 9.59 -7.18 17.28
CA GLU A 91 8.55 -8.11 16.81
C GLU A 91 7.95 -7.65 15.48
N LEU A 92 7.73 -6.34 15.36
CA LEU A 92 7.23 -5.73 14.14
C LEU A 92 8.22 -5.84 12.98
N MET A 93 9.52 -5.64 13.23
CA MET A 93 10.57 -5.89 12.22
C MET A 93 10.65 -7.36 11.82
N LEU A 94 10.44 -8.28 12.76
CA LEU A 94 10.41 -9.73 12.53
C LEU A 94 9.24 -10.13 11.61
N VAL A 95 8.05 -9.62 11.88
CA VAL A 95 6.83 -9.87 11.08
C VAL A 95 6.92 -9.20 9.71
N ALA A 96 7.46 -7.97 9.64
CA ALA A 96 7.65 -7.25 8.38
C ALA A 96 8.83 -7.78 7.53
N ALA A 97 9.57 -8.77 8.05
CA ALA A 97 10.70 -9.41 7.39
C ALA A 97 11.80 -8.46 6.85
N CYS A 98 11.94 -7.23 7.39
CA CYS A 98 13.10 -6.35 7.20
C CYS A 98 13.04 -5.06 8.04
N CYS A 99 14.23 -4.53 8.33
CA CYS A 99 14.56 -3.31 9.07
C CYS A 99 13.95 -2.02 8.46
N ALA A 100 12.66 -1.78 8.66
CA ALA A 100 12.01 -0.53 8.27
C ALA A 100 11.54 0.25 9.50
N THR A 101 11.79 1.56 9.49
CA THR A 101 11.33 2.54 10.50
C THR A 101 9.82 2.82 10.44
N VAL A 102 9.09 2.14 9.55
CA VAL A 102 7.64 2.24 9.34
C VAL A 102 7.08 0.82 9.23
N ILE A 103 6.10 0.50 10.08
CA ILE A 103 5.48 -0.83 10.20
C ILE A 103 4.49 -1.05 9.07
N THR A 104 4.62 -2.18 8.39
CA THR A 104 3.82 -2.49 7.22
C THR A 104 3.79 -4.01 6.96
N HIS A 105 2.63 -4.55 6.60
CA HIS A 105 2.44 -6.00 6.40
C HIS A 105 2.79 -6.40 4.96
N HIS A 106 3.57 -7.46 4.75
CA HIS A 106 3.96 -7.95 3.42
C HIS A 106 3.24 -9.27 3.10
N TYR A 107 2.29 -9.25 2.16
CA TYR A 107 1.63 -10.46 1.69
C TYR A 107 2.46 -11.16 0.61
N GLN A 108 3.17 -12.22 0.97
CA GLN A 108 3.85 -13.11 0.01
C GLN A 108 3.59 -14.56 0.38
N THR A 109 2.82 -15.27 -0.46
CA THR A 109 2.76 -16.73 -0.38
C THR A 109 4.07 -17.29 -0.95
N LYS A 110 4.79 -18.07 -0.14
CA LYS A 110 5.89 -18.92 -0.63
C LYS A 110 5.35 -19.76 -1.80
N SER A 111 6.07 -19.76 -2.92
CA SER A 111 5.80 -20.67 -4.03
C SER A 111 5.80 -22.11 -3.53
N ILE A 112 4.74 -22.86 -3.87
CA ILE A 112 4.75 -24.32 -3.93
C ILE A 112 5.35 -24.71 -5.28
#